data_AF-A0A4Y9EP59-F1
#
_entry.id   AF-A0A4Y9EP59-F1
#
_cell.length_a   1.000
_cell.length_b   1.000
_cell.length_c   1.000
_cell.angle_alpha   90.00
_cell.angle_beta   90.00
_cell.angle_gamma   90.00
#
_symmetry.space_group_name_H-M   'P 1'
#
loop_
_entity.id
_entity.type
_entity.pdbx_description
1 polymer ?
#
loop_
_entity_poly.entity_id
_entity_poly.type
_entity_poly.pdbx_seq_one_letter_code
_entity_poly.pdbx_strand_id
1 'polypeptide(L)'
;MTLLHATAVSIDGQAVLLIGPPGSGKSDLALRLIDRGALLIADDQVALTEIDGVLHASAPAAIAGLIEVRGLGIAAVAHGAAPVAMAFDLAARPERLPDPVAHGVAGVTLPLLALDPFELSAPLKVEAALRRFGPPLGASLGIAPALAVEVPAMPDETPPSPLAGRVLLVTGMSGAGKSTALKALEDMGYEAVDNLPLGLLDRLLEPHEGAQSDRPLAFGIDSRTRGFDADTIVERLRALRHDGTDVQMLFLDCTGGELTKRFSETRRRHPLALDRPAADGIAREREMLAPLRRWADVVIDTTDYETPGLRRALADRFGRPGVQALTLTIMSFGFARGLPRDADLVFDMRFLANPHWEPALRPLTGEDKAVGDYVAADPAFEPAFERIADLLLTLLPGYGREGKAYLTVAFGCTGGRHRSVYVARTMAARLAAAGYDATVVHRDRHGDVDSDAALVQV
;
A
#
# COMPACT_ATOMS: atom_id res chain seq x y z
N MET A 1 27.88 8.91 31.11
CA MET A 1 26.83 7.92 30.81
C MET A 1 25.86 7.87 31.99
N THR A 2 24.60 8.17 31.74
CA THR A 2 23.51 8.22 32.72
C THR A 2 22.46 7.17 32.32
N LEU A 3 21.97 6.38 33.28
CA LEU A 3 20.87 5.44 33.02
C LEU A 3 19.54 6.13 33.32
N LEU A 4 18.63 6.11 32.34
CA LEU A 4 17.27 6.61 32.49
C LEU A 4 16.28 5.45 32.43
N HIS A 5 15.32 5.43 33.37
CA HIS A 5 14.21 4.48 33.32
C HIS A 5 13.17 4.93 32.29
N ALA A 6 13.34 4.45 31.06
CA ALA A 6 12.55 4.81 29.89
C ALA A 6 12.66 3.69 28.86
N THR A 7 11.86 3.77 27.81
CA THR A 7 12.05 2.98 26.59
C THR A 7 12.43 3.93 25.47
N ALA A 8 13.37 3.56 24.60
CA ALA A 8 13.82 4.39 23.50
C ALA A 8 13.76 3.63 22.18
N VAL A 9 13.33 4.31 21.12
CA VAL A 9 13.32 3.78 19.74
C VAL A 9 13.92 4.81 18.79
N SER A 10 14.52 4.34 17.69
CA SER A 10 15.06 5.17 16.62
C SER A 10 14.09 5.18 15.43
N ILE A 11 13.67 6.37 15.00
CA ILE A 11 12.85 6.61 13.82
C ILE A 11 13.67 7.51 12.89
N ASP A 12 13.91 7.07 11.66
CA ASP A 12 14.73 7.79 10.67
C ASP A 12 16.12 8.22 11.21
N GLY A 13 16.71 7.40 12.09
CA GLY A 13 18.02 7.67 12.71
C GLY A 13 17.98 8.66 13.88
N GLN A 14 16.80 9.05 14.36
CA GLN A 14 16.61 9.92 15.52
C GLN A 14 15.94 9.17 16.67
N ALA A 15 16.50 9.26 17.87
CA ALA A 15 15.97 8.61 19.05
C ALA A 15 14.81 9.40 19.68
N VAL A 16 13.75 8.69 20.03
CA VAL A 16 12.61 9.18 20.81
C VAL A 16 12.61 8.47 22.16
N LEU A 17 12.52 9.24 23.25
CA LEU A 17 12.39 8.69 24.61
C LEU A 17 10.92 8.58 25.02
N LEU A 18 10.50 7.42 25.48
CA LEU A 18 9.19 7.15 26.08
C LEU A 18 9.35 7.09 27.59
N ILE A 19 8.86 8.12 28.29
CA ILE A 19 9.03 8.32 29.73
C ILE A 19 7.67 8.11 30.41
N GLY A 20 7.68 7.46 31.56
CA GLY A 20 6.47 7.24 32.36
C GLY A 20 6.70 6.17 33.44
N PRO A 21 5.79 6.05 34.41
CA PRO A 21 5.90 5.04 35.46
C PRO A 21 5.81 3.60 34.89
N PRO A 22 6.23 2.57 35.66
CA PRO A 22 5.98 1.19 35.28
C PRO A 22 4.51 0.95 34.94
N GLY A 23 4.23 0.23 33.85
CA GLY A 23 2.87 -0.03 33.39
C GLY A 23 2.24 1.08 32.53
N SER A 24 2.92 2.20 32.29
CA SER A 24 2.43 3.28 31.41
C SER A 24 2.48 2.95 29.91
N GLY A 25 2.56 1.68 29.50
CA GLY A 25 2.56 1.29 28.09
C GLY A 25 3.81 1.63 27.27
N LYS A 26 4.96 1.96 27.89
CA LYS A 26 6.22 2.28 27.17
C LYS A 26 6.64 1.18 26.18
N SER A 27 6.80 -0.05 26.66
CA SER A 27 7.24 -1.20 25.86
C SER A 27 6.19 -1.58 24.80
N ASP A 28 4.91 -1.48 25.11
CA ASP A 28 3.82 -1.72 24.15
C ASP A 28 3.81 -0.69 23.00
N LEU A 29 3.96 0.59 23.31
CA LEU A 29 4.07 1.64 22.30
C LEU A 29 5.35 1.48 21.47
N ALA A 30 6.47 1.11 22.11
CA ALA A 30 7.71 0.81 21.40
C ALA A 30 7.57 -0.35 20.43
N LEU A 31 6.90 -1.45 20.82
CA LEU A 31 6.60 -2.57 19.93
C LEU A 31 5.77 -2.12 18.71
N ARG A 32 4.74 -1.30 18.93
CA ARG A 32 3.92 -0.75 17.84
C ARG A 32 4.68 0.23 16.93
N LEU A 33 5.71 0.91 17.43
CA LEU A 33 6.61 1.72 16.62
C LEU A 33 7.61 0.85 15.84
N ILE A 34 8.09 -0.24 16.43
CA ILE A 34 8.98 -1.21 15.79
C ILE A 34 8.28 -1.92 14.62
N ASP A 35 7.02 -2.32 14.80
CA ASP A 35 6.16 -2.85 13.73
C ASP A 35 6.03 -1.89 12.53
N ARG A 36 6.24 -0.58 12.77
CA ARG A 36 6.19 0.48 11.76
C ARG A 36 7.56 0.88 11.21
N GLY A 37 8.60 0.14 11.54
CA GLY A 37 9.96 0.33 11.01
C GLY A 37 10.92 1.09 11.94
N ALA A 38 10.52 1.42 13.16
CA ALA A 38 11.46 1.93 14.16
C ALA A 38 12.43 0.83 14.63
N LEU A 39 13.65 1.20 15.00
CA LEU A 39 14.58 0.28 15.66
C LEU A 39 14.50 0.45 17.18
N LEU A 40 14.61 -0.64 17.93
CA LEU A 40 14.76 -0.53 19.39
C LEU A 40 16.09 0.15 19.70
N ILE A 41 16.12 1.04 20.69
CA ILE A 41 17.39 1.49 21.28
C ILE A 41 17.60 0.77 22.59
N ALA A 42 16.61 0.84 23.50
CA ALA A 42 16.60 0.10 24.75
C ALA A 42 15.18 0.03 25.32
N ASP A 43 14.87 -1.03 26.06
CA ASP A 43 13.65 -1.14 26.87
C ASP A 43 13.98 -1.11 28.36
N ASP A 44 13.15 -0.45 29.15
CA ASP A 44 13.26 -0.27 30.61
C ASP A 44 14.45 0.57 31.13
N GLN A 45 15.66 0.40 30.58
CA GLN A 45 16.83 1.22 30.92
C GLN A 45 17.57 1.71 29.68
N VAL A 46 17.58 3.02 29.46
CA VAL A 46 18.29 3.67 28.36
C VAL A 46 19.61 4.25 28.87
N ALA A 47 20.73 3.87 28.25
CA ALA A 47 22.03 4.47 28.50
C ALA A 47 22.19 5.73 27.65
N LEU A 48 22.30 6.87 28.34
CA LEU A 48 22.39 8.19 27.75
C LEU A 48 23.80 8.75 27.91
N THR A 49 24.39 9.22 26.82
CA THR A 49 25.71 9.88 26.82
C THR A 49 25.60 11.21 26.11
N GLU A 50 26.02 12.29 26.77
CA GLU A 50 26.10 13.61 26.16
C GLU A 50 27.43 13.74 25.42
N ILE A 51 27.36 14.14 24.16
CA ILE A 51 28.49 14.36 23.26
C ILE A 51 28.21 15.67 22.53
N ASP A 52 29.05 16.68 22.75
CA ASP A 52 28.96 18.01 22.12
C ASP A 52 27.57 18.66 22.25
N GLY A 53 26.95 18.56 23.43
CA GLY A 53 25.61 19.11 23.70
C GLY A 53 24.45 18.28 23.14
N VAL A 54 24.74 17.16 22.48
CA VAL A 54 23.74 16.22 21.95
C VAL A 54 23.67 14.99 22.83
N LEU A 55 22.46 14.60 23.22
CA LEU A 55 22.26 13.39 23.98
C LEU A 55 22.15 12.18 23.04
N HIS A 56 22.96 11.16 23.24
CA HIS A 56 22.91 9.89 22.50
C HIS A 56 22.29 8.80 23.36
N ALA A 57 21.31 8.09 22.80
CA ALA A 57 20.68 6.94 23.44
C ALA A 57 21.23 5.63 22.89
N SER A 58 21.49 4.69 23.80
CA SER A 58 21.97 3.34 23.54
C SER A 58 21.40 2.36 24.59
N ALA A 59 21.48 1.06 24.33
CA ALA A 59 21.19 0.05 25.35
C ALA A 59 22.42 -0.25 26.22
N PRO A 60 22.23 -0.48 27.53
CA PRO A 60 23.19 -1.23 28.33
C PRO A 60 23.42 -2.63 27.72
N ALA A 61 24.67 -3.11 27.73
CA ALA A 61 25.05 -4.35 27.07
C ALA A 61 24.24 -5.58 27.51
N ALA A 62 23.77 -5.62 28.76
CA ALA A 62 23.01 -6.75 29.30
C ALA A 62 21.57 -6.86 28.75
N ILE A 63 21.01 -5.79 28.20
CA ILE A 63 19.62 -5.72 27.72
C ILE A 63 19.53 -5.25 26.26
N ALA A 64 20.67 -5.16 25.57
CA ALA A 64 20.73 -4.74 24.18
C ALA A 64 19.92 -5.69 23.29
N GLY A 65 19.02 -5.12 22.48
CA GLY A 65 18.14 -5.90 21.60
C GLY A 65 17.05 -6.68 22.32
N LEU A 66 16.83 -6.48 23.62
CA LEU A 66 15.80 -7.17 24.39
C LEU A 66 14.65 -6.21 24.75
N ILE A 67 13.42 -6.68 24.59
CA ILE A 67 12.20 -5.96 24.96
C ILE A 67 11.24 -6.88 25.73
N GLU A 68 10.62 -6.39 26.79
CA GLU A 68 9.61 -7.14 27.53
C GLU A 68 8.25 -7.07 26.83
N VAL A 69 7.78 -8.19 26.31
CA VAL A 69 6.43 -8.35 25.78
C VAL A 69 5.53 -8.87 26.89
N ARG A 70 4.73 -7.99 27.49
CA ARG A 70 3.88 -8.33 28.64
C ARG A 70 2.97 -9.53 28.32
N GLY A 71 3.08 -10.58 29.13
CA GLY A 71 2.33 -11.83 28.96
C GLY A 71 3.01 -12.88 28.09
N LEU A 72 4.11 -12.54 27.39
CA LEU A 72 4.90 -13.46 26.57
C LEU A 72 6.37 -13.57 27.03
N GLY A 73 6.88 -12.60 27.81
CA GLY A 73 8.24 -12.59 28.32
C GLY A 73 9.17 -11.70 27.49
N ILE A 74 10.47 -11.94 27.56
CA ILE A 74 11.49 -11.12 26.87
C ILE A 74 11.66 -11.61 25.43
N ALA A 75 11.60 -10.70 24.46
CA ALA A 75 11.82 -10.96 23.05
C ALA A 75 13.08 -10.23 22.54
N ALA A 76 13.75 -10.82 21.55
CA ALA A 76 14.87 -10.20 20.87
C ALA A 76 14.40 -9.44 19.61
N VAL A 77 14.90 -8.23 19.40
CA VAL A 77 14.57 -7.36 18.26
C VAL A 77 15.80 -6.64 17.73
N ALA A 78 15.75 -6.18 16.48
CA ALA A 78 16.79 -5.33 15.91
C ALA A 78 16.94 -4.05 16.73
N HIS A 79 18.18 -3.67 17.03
CA HIS A 79 18.47 -2.52 17.87
C HIS A 79 19.63 -1.68 17.37
N GLY A 80 19.73 -0.45 17.86
CA GLY A 80 20.79 0.47 17.52
C GLY A 80 21.02 1.53 18.59
N ALA A 81 21.72 2.59 18.20
CA ALA A 81 21.91 3.80 18.99
C ALA A 81 21.67 5.01 18.09
N ALA A 82 21.15 6.09 18.66
CA ALA A 82 20.84 7.29 17.89
C ALA A 82 20.85 8.54 18.78
N PRO A 83 21.09 9.74 18.19
CA PRO A 83 20.92 11.00 18.91
C PRO A 83 19.46 11.22 19.29
N VAL A 84 19.20 11.67 20.52
CA VAL A 84 17.88 11.95 21.06
C VAL A 84 17.34 13.25 20.51
N ALA A 85 16.23 13.14 19.79
CA ALA A 85 15.51 14.26 19.20
C ALA A 85 14.47 14.85 20.15
N MET A 86 13.73 14.00 20.86
CA MET A 86 12.63 14.43 21.73
C MET A 86 12.20 13.33 22.72
N ALA A 87 11.35 13.70 23.67
CA ALA A 87 10.76 12.79 24.64
C ALA A 87 9.22 12.88 24.64
N PHE A 88 8.56 11.81 25.10
CA PHE A 88 7.13 11.77 25.37
C PHE A 88 6.88 11.34 26.81
N ASP A 89 6.00 12.06 27.50
CA ASP A 89 5.48 11.70 28.81
C ASP A 89 4.17 10.92 28.65
N LEU A 90 4.22 9.64 29.00
CA LEU A 90 3.09 8.72 28.93
C LEU A 90 2.22 8.70 30.20
N ALA A 91 2.60 9.47 31.23
CA ALA A 91 1.83 9.64 32.45
C ALA A 91 0.93 10.88 32.40
N ALA A 92 1.31 11.89 31.62
CA ALA A 92 0.58 13.13 31.48
C ALA A 92 -0.58 13.01 30.49
N ARG A 93 -1.71 13.66 30.81
CA ARG A 93 -2.87 13.71 29.91
C ARG A 93 -2.60 14.71 28.78
N PRO A 94 -2.69 14.31 27.49
CA PRO A 94 -2.43 15.21 26.38
C PRO A 94 -3.47 16.34 26.32
N GLU A 95 -3.00 17.56 26.09
CA GLU A 95 -3.85 18.72 25.81
C GLU A 95 -4.41 18.66 24.37
N ARG A 96 -5.43 19.47 24.08
CA ARG A 96 -6.08 19.50 22.76
C ARG A 96 -5.15 19.97 21.63
N LEU A 97 -4.23 20.88 21.94
CA LEU A 97 -3.20 21.41 21.04
C LEU A 97 -1.91 21.62 21.85
N PRO A 98 -1.13 20.56 22.11
CA PRO A 98 0.02 20.66 22.98
C PRO A 98 1.23 21.25 22.22
N ASP A 99 1.85 22.28 22.79
CA ASP A 99 3.21 22.69 22.41
C ASP A 99 4.22 21.92 23.27
N PRO A 100 5.40 21.54 22.70
CA PRO A 100 6.41 20.84 23.48
C PRO A 100 6.95 21.70 24.63
N VAL A 101 7.07 21.09 25.81
CA VAL A 101 7.69 21.73 26.97
C VAL A 101 9.18 21.38 27.02
N ALA A 102 10.03 22.33 27.36
CA ALA A 102 11.45 22.07 27.58
C ALA A 102 11.66 21.15 28.80
N HIS A 103 12.31 20.00 28.59
CA HIS A 103 12.58 19.01 29.63
C HIS A 103 14.06 18.65 29.68
N GLY A 104 14.67 18.77 30.86
CA GLY A 104 16.08 18.43 31.06
C GLY A 104 16.28 16.93 31.28
N VAL A 105 17.03 16.27 30.39
CA VAL A 105 17.41 14.87 30.51
C VAL A 105 18.93 14.76 30.47
N ALA A 106 19.53 14.21 31.53
CA ALA A 106 20.98 14.01 31.64
C ALA A 106 21.83 15.26 31.31
N GLY A 107 21.33 16.46 31.60
CA GLY A 107 22.01 17.74 31.36
C GLY A 107 21.68 18.41 30.02
N VAL A 108 20.97 17.75 29.10
CA VAL A 108 20.53 18.29 27.80
C VAL A 108 19.05 18.62 27.86
N THR A 109 18.65 19.76 27.32
CA THR A 109 17.23 20.14 27.19
C THR A 109 16.64 19.57 25.91
N LEU A 110 15.54 18.83 26.03
CA LEU A 110 14.81 18.20 24.94
C LEU A 110 13.35 18.69 24.92
N PRO A 111 12.69 18.72 23.76
CA PRO A 111 11.25 18.90 23.69
C PRO A 111 10.51 17.67 24.25
N LEU A 112 9.55 17.90 25.14
CA LEU A 112 8.71 16.89 25.77
C LEU A 112 7.24 17.14 25.44
N LEU A 113 6.52 16.09 25.01
CA LEU A 113 5.08 16.12 24.80
C LEU A 113 4.36 15.06 25.62
N ALA A 114 3.20 15.40 26.18
CA ALA A 114 2.30 14.42 26.76
C ALA A 114 1.64 13.57 25.66
N LEU A 115 1.52 12.26 25.87
CA LEU A 115 0.91 11.34 24.92
C LEU A 115 0.15 10.25 25.66
N ASP A 116 -1.09 9.96 25.25
CA ASP A 116 -1.78 8.75 25.69
C ASP A 116 -1.25 7.55 24.88
N PRO A 117 -0.52 6.61 25.51
CA PRO A 117 0.07 5.48 24.81
C PRO A 117 -0.98 4.50 24.31
N PHE A 118 -2.14 4.36 24.94
CA PHE A 118 -3.11 3.31 24.62
C PHE A 118 -4.02 3.65 23.44
N GLU A 119 -3.95 4.89 22.94
CA GLU A 119 -4.62 5.24 21.70
C GLU A 119 -4.03 4.47 20.52
N LEU A 120 -4.89 3.97 19.64
CA LEU A 120 -4.48 3.31 18.40
C LEU A 120 -3.63 4.24 17.51
N SER A 121 -3.87 5.54 17.60
CA SER A 121 -3.14 6.57 16.85
C SER A 121 -1.82 7.00 17.49
N ALA A 122 -1.44 6.50 18.67
CA ALA A 122 -0.25 6.94 19.39
C ALA A 122 1.06 6.82 18.58
N PRO A 123 1.35 5.73 17.84
CA PRO A 123 2.55 5.65 17.00
C PRO A 123 2.58 6.73 15.90
N LEU A 124 1.45 6.98 15.25
CA LEU A 124 1.30 8.02 14.23
C LEU A 124 1.52 9.42 14.80
N LYS A 125 1.06 9.67 16.03
CA LYS A 125 1.26 10.94 16.74
C LYS A 125 2.74 11.15 17.10
N VAL A 126 3.45 10.10 17.51
CA VAL A 126 4.91 10.15 17.76
C VAL A 126 5.65 10.52 16.48
N GLU A 127 5.40 9.83 15.37
CA GLU A 127 6.02 10.11 14.08
C GLU A 127 5.71 11.54 13.58
N ALA A 128 4.46 11.98 13.68
CA ALA A 128 4.05 13.31 13.28
C ALA A 128 4.68 14.41 14.15
N ALA A 129 4.77 14.18 15.46
CA ALA A 129 5.41 15.09 16.40
C ALA A 129 6.92 15.17 16.18
N LEU A 130 7.59 14.05 15.91
CA LEU A 130 9.01 14.04 15.55
C LEU A 130 9.28 14.85 14.28
N ARG A 131 8.46 14.68 13.23
CA ARG A 131 8.58 15.50 12.00
C ARG A 131 8.33 16.99 12.23
N ARG A 132 7.44 17.33 13.17
CA ARG A 132 7.01 18.72 13.40
C ARG A 132 7.90 19.47 14.39
N PHE A 133 8.37 18.79 15.43
CA PHE A 133 9.03 19.41 16.59
C PHE A 133 10.43 18.85 16.84
N GLY A 134 10.80 17.74 16.20
CA GLY A 134 12.16 17.22 16.22
C GLY A 134 13.12 18.10 15.42
N PRO A 135 14.43 17.99 15.68
CA PRO A 135 15.44 18.68 14.89
C PRO A 135 15.44 18.16 13.44
N PRO A 136 15.76 19.00 12.44
CA PRO A 136 15.75 18.59 11.03
C PRO A 136 16.68 17.41 10.78
N LEU A 137 16.23 16.43 9.99
CA LEU A 137 17.08 15.35 9.46
C LEU A 137 18.30 15.96 8.75
N GLY A 138 19.50 15.71 9.29
CA GLY A 138 20.77 16.23 8.76
C GLY A 138 21.24 17.57 9.34
N ALA A 139 20.47 18.24 10.21
CA ALA A 139 20.96 19.41 10.92
C ALA A 139 21.87 18.99 12.09
N SER A 140 23.18 18.88 11.81
CA SER A 140 24.29 19.11 12.73
C SER A 140 24.06 18.70 14.20
N LEU A 141 23.87 17.40 14.45
CA LEU A 141 24.05 16.80 15.78
C LEU A 141 25.49 16.26 15.98
N GLY A 142 26.47 16.89 15.31
CA GLY A 142 27.88 16.85 15.72
C GLY A 142 28.62 15.51 15.70
N ILE A 143 28.05 14.39 15.26
CA ILE A 143 28.70 13.07 15.37
C ILE A 143 28.80 12.36 14.02
N ALA A 144 30.03 11.97 13.70
CA ALA A 144 30.37 11.07 12.61
C ALA A 144 29.64 9.72 12.82
N PRO A 145 29.10 9.11 11.74
CA PRO A 145 28.42 7.83 11.86
C PRO A 145 29.46 6.76 12.21
N ALA A 146 29.35 6.19 13.40
CA ALA A 146 29.93 4.89 13.77
C ALA A 146 28.77 4.07 14.34
N LEU A 147 28.43 2.88 13.85
CA LEU A 147 29.24 1.82 13.26
C LEU A 147 28.66 1.34 11.93
N ALA A 148 29.58 1.06 11.00
CA ALA A 148 29.32 0.43 9.73
C ALA A 148 28.60 -0.92 9.89
N VAL A 149 27.48 -1.09 9.19
CA VAL A 149 27.11 -2.38 8.63
C VAL A 149 27.92 -2.50 7.34
N GLU A 150 28.82 -3.48 7.25
CA GLU A 150 29.56 -3.74 6.02
C GLU A 150 28.57 -4.14 4.90
N VAL A 151 28.60 -3.39 3.80
CA VAL A 151 27.96 -3.73 2.53
C VAL A 151 29.06 -3.75 1.48
N PRO A 152 29.37 -4.88 0.83
CA PRO A 152 30.31 -4.90 -0.28
C PRO A 152 29.69 -4.19 -1.49
N ALA A 153 30.54 -3.56 -2.31
CA ALA A 153 30.13 -2.75 -3.45
C ALA A 153 29.21 -3.53 -4.41
N MET A 154 28.05 -2.95 -4.72
CA MET A 154 27.11 -3.44 -5.72
C MET A 154 27.50 -2.94 -7.12
N PRO A 155 27.41 -3.79 -8.16
CA PRO A 155 27.38 -3.32 -9.54
C PRO A 155 26.04 -2.63 -9.84
N ASP A 156 26.07 -1.83 -10.88
CA ASP A 156 25.00 -0.98 -11.41
C ASP A 156 23.79 -1.83 -11.85
N GLU A 157 22.71 -1.85 -11.07
CA GLU A 157 21.40 -2.37 -11.49
C GLU A 157 20.27 -1.76 -10.64
N THR A 158 19.22 -1.33 -11.35
CA THR A 158 17.96 -0.73 -10.88
C THR A 158 17.43 -1.36 -9.58
N PRO A 159 16.99 -0.59 -8.57
CA PRO A 159 16.56 -1.15 -7.29
C PRO A 159 15.36 -2.09 -7.49
N PRO A 160 15.36 -3.30 -6.89
CA PRO A 160 14.21 -4.19 -6.95
C PRO A 160 13.01 -3.57 -6.25
N SER A 161 11.84 -3.88 -6.77
CA SER A 161 10.54 -3.45 -6.23
C SER A 161 10.41 -3.85 -4.74
N PRO A 162 9.81 -3.00 -3.87
CA PRO A 162 9.60 -3.26 -2.44
C PRO A 162 8.66 -4.45 -2.11
N LEU A 163 8.33 -5.29 -3.10
CA LEU A 163 7.45 -6.45 -3.01
C LEU A 163 8.05 -7.74 -3.62
N ALA A 164 9.29 -7.71 -4.11
CA ALA A 164 9.98 -8.93 -4.54
C ALA A 164 10.13 -9.87 -3.32
N GLY A 165 9.60 -11.09 -3.41
CA GLY A 165 9.71 -12.11 -2.36
C GLY A 165 8.60 -12.12 -1.29
N ARG A 166 7.53 -11.32 -1.40
CA ARG A 166 6.38 -11.40 -0.46
C ARG A 166 5.47 -12.58 -0.78
N VAL A 167 5.05 -13.28 0.26
CA VAL A 167 4.20 -14.46 0.18
C VAL A 167 2.94 -14.25 1.04
N LEU A 168 1.75 -14.47 0.46
CA LEU A 168 0.47 -14.36 1.15
C LEU A 168 -0.27 -15.69 1.13
N LEU A 169 -0.41 -16.32 2.28
CA LEU A 169 -1.32 -17.44 2.47
C LEU A 169 -2.75 -16.91 2.61
N VAL A 170 -3.66 -17.38 1.76
CA VAL A 170 -5.09 -17.06 1.83
C VAL A 170 -5.86 -18.30 2.27
N THR A 171 -6.49 -18.22 3.43
CA THR A 171 -7.33 -19.29 3.97
C THR A 171 -8.62 -18.72 4.57
N GLY A 172 -9.48 -19.58 5.11
CA GLY A 172 -10.73 -19.16 5.73
C GLY A 172 -11.85 -20.18 5.61
N MET A 173 -12.99 -19.83 6.19
CA MET A 173 -14.19 -20.66 6.16
C MET A 173 -14.66 -20.89 4.71
N SER A 174 -15.12 -22.09 4.41
CA SER A 174 -15.71 -22.41 3.11
C SER A 174 -16.94 -21.53 2.88
N GLY A 175 -16.94 -20.75 1.79
CA GLY A 175 -17.99 -19.76 1.49
C GLY A 175 -17.72 -18.34 2.01
N ALA A 176 -16.61 -18.10 2.73
CA ALA A 176 -16.18 -16.75 3.16
C ALA A 176 -15.50 -15.93 2.06
N GLY A 177 -15.39 -16.45 0.84
CA GLY A 177 -14.90 -15.68 -0.32
C GLY A 177 -13.43 -15.87 -0.71
N LYS A 178 -12.78 -16.97 -0.28
CA LYS A 178 -11.37 -17.29 -0.66
C LYS A 178 -11.10 -17.18 -2.16
N SER A 179 -11.97 -17.77 -3.00
CA SER A 179 -11.80 -17.69 -4.46
C SER A 179 -11.96 -16.27 -5.00
N THR A 180 -12.83 -15.45 -4.38
CA THR A 180 -12.96 -14.03 -4.73
C THR A 180 -11.71 -13.26 -4.32
N ALA A 181 -11.14 -13.57 -3.16
CA ALA A 181 -9.93 -12.94 -2.65
C ALA A 181 -8.71 -13.25 -3.51
N LEU A 182 -8.49 -14.52 -3.88
CA LEU A 182 -7.39 -14.92 -4.77
C LEU A 182 -7.46 -14.21 -6.13
N LYS A 183 -8.66 -14.12 -6.73
CA LYS A 183 -8.86 -13.37 -7.97
C LYS A 183 -8.56 -11.88 -7.80
N ALA A 184 -9.01 -11.28 -6.70
CA ALA A 184 -8.74 -9.88 -6.42
C ALA A 184 -7.23 -9.62 -6.24
N LEU A 185 -6.51 -10.53 -5.58
CA LEU A 185 -5.06 -10.43 -5.43
C LEU A 185 -4.33 -10.61 -6.77
N GLU A 186 -4.81 -11.50 -7.64
CA GLU A 186 -4.33 -11.64 -9.01
C GLU A 186 -4.49 -10.32 -9.80
N ASP A 187 -5.67 -9.69 -9.71
CA ASP A 187 -5.93 -8.36 -10.30
C ASP A 187 -5.01 -7.27 -9.72
N MET A 188 -4.50 -7.44 -8.49
CA MET A 188 -3.54 -6.54 -7.82
C MET A 188 -2.07 -6.86 -8.15
N GLY A 189 -1.81 -7.85 -9.00
CA GLY A 189 -0.48 -8.22 -9.46
C GLY A 189 0.20 -9.36 -8.70
N TYR A 190 -0.50 -10.02 -7.77
CA TYR A 190 0.02 -11.25 -7.17
C TYR A 190 0.04 -12.40 -8.18
N GLU A 191 0.96 -13.34 -8.01
CA GLU A 191 0.88 -14.66 -8.62
C GLU A 191 -0.01 -15.55 -7.74
N ALA A 192 -1.25 -15.79 -8.17
CA ALA A 192 -2.25 -16.50 -7.37
C ALA A 192 -2.29 -18.00 -7.67
N VAL A 193 -2.08 -18.85 -6.66
CA VAL A 193 -2.14 -20.33 -6.79
C VAL A 193 -3.22 -20.87 -5.84
N ASP A 194 -4.25 -21.54 -6.37
CA ASP A 194 -5.30 -22.12 -5.53
C ASP A 194 -5.04 -23.60 -5.21
N ASN A 195 -5.36 -24.01 -3.99
CA ASN A 195 -5.36 -25.39 -3.49
C ASN A 195 -3.99 -26.09 -3.58
N LEU A 196 -2.91 -25.36 -3.27
CA LEU A 196 -1.54 -25.87 -3.27
C LEU A 196 -1.30 -26.76 -2.03
N PRO A 197 -0.89 -28.04 -2.19
CA PRO A 197 -0.45 -28.86 -1.07
C PRO A 197 0.75 -28.23 -0.34
N LEU A 198 0.72 -28.21 1.00
CA LEU A 198 1.75 -27.56 1.81
C LEU A 198 3.17 -28.07 1.50
N GLY A 199 3.33 -29.37 1.23
CA GLY A 199 4.64 -29.95 0.89
C GLY A 199 5.23 -29.52 -0.46
N LEU A 200 4.47 -28.79 -1.29
CA LEU A 200 4.97 -28.18 -2.53
C LEU A 200 5.29 -26.70 -2.38
N LEU A 201 5.00 -26.09 -1.22
CA LEU A 201 5.27 -24.68 -0.97
C LEU A 201 6.75 -24.36 -1.12
N ASP A 202 7.61 -25.20 -0.55
CA ASP A 202 9.06 -24.96 -0.55
C ASP A 202 9.64 -24.89 -1.97
N ARG A 203 9.18 -25.78 -2.86
CA ARG A 203 9.57 -25.78 -4.28
C ARG A 203 9.05 -24.59 -5.06
N LEU A 204 7.93 -24.02 -4.62
CA LEU A 204 7.36 -22.82 -5.21
C LEU A 204 8.14 -21.56 -4.78
N LEU A 205 8.75 -21.62 -3.59
CA LEU A 205 9.58 -20.54 -3.04
C LEU A 205 11.06 -20.63 -3.46
N GLU A 206 11.51 -21.78 -3.97
CA GLU A 206 12.86 -21.96 -4.52
C GLU A 206 13.10 -21.01 -5.73
N PRO A 207 14.24 -20.30 -5.78
CA PRO A 207 14.59 -19.48 -6.95
C PRO A 207 14.76 -20.35 -8.21
N HIS A 208 14.00 -20.05 -9.27
CA HIS A 208 14.09 -20.77 -10.55
C HIS A 208 14.90 -19.97 -11.59
N GLU A 209 15.88 -20.61 -12.22
CA GLU A 209 16.63 -20.01 -13.34
C GLU A 209 15.67 -19.70 -14.50
N GLY A 210 15.48 -18.41 -14.80
CA GLY A 210 14.60 -17.92 -15.87
C GLY A 210 13.23 -17.41 -15.41
N ALA A 211 12.88 -17.54 -14.12
CA ALA A 211 11.68 -16.92 -13.56
C ALA A 211 11.96 -15.46 -13.18
N GLN A 212 11.79 -14.57 -14.16
CA GLN A 212 11.88 -13.11 -13.97
C GLN A 212 10.59 -12.57 -13.30
N SER A 213 10.10 -13.23 -12.23
CA SER A 213 8.86 -12.85 -11.55
C SER A 213 9.18 -12.21 -10.19
N ASP A 214 9.40 -10.88 -10.18
CA ASP A 214 9.39 -10.02 -8.99
C ASP A 214 7.96 -9.86 -8.38
N ARG A 215 7.03 -10.77 -8.73
CA ARG A 215 5.62 -10.67 -8.32
C ARG A 215 5.44 -11.33 -6.95
N PRO A 216 4.68 -10.70 -6.05
CA PRO A 216 4.36 -11.33 -4.78
C PRO A 216 3.47 -12.55 -5.01
N LEU A 217 3.69 -13.62 -4.24
CA LEU A 217 2.95 -14.88 -4.36
C LEU A 217 1.72 -14.83 -3.44
N ALA A 218 0.55 -15.24 -3.94
CA ALA A 218 -0.64 -15.48 -3.11
C ALA A 218 -1.09 -16.92 -3.28
N PHE A 219 -1.03 -17.75 -2.25
CA PHE A 219 -1.44 -19.15 -2.36
C PHE A 219 -2.59 -19.48 -1.42
N GLY A 220 -3.56 -20.24 -1.94
CA GLY A 220 -4.77 -20.63 -1.24
C GLY A 220 -4.65 -22.00 -0.58
N ILE A 221 -4.95 -22.09 0.71
CA ILE A 221 -5.15 -23.37 1.41
C ILE A 221 -6.55 -23.37 2.03
N ASP A 222 -7.30 -24.44 1.80
CA ASP A 222 -8.58 -24.70 2.47
C ASP A 222 -8.66 -26.10 3.05
N SER A 223 -9.74 -26.39 3.78
CA SER A 223 -9.97 -27.68 4.45
C SER A 223 -9.98 -28.90 3.51
N ARG A 224 -10.03 -28.69 2.18
CA ARG A 224 -9.96 -29.75 1.16
C ARG A 224 -8.57 -29.97 0.60
N THR A 225 -7.62 -29.09 0.92
CA THR A 225 -6.25 -29.22 0.46
C THR A 225 -5.66 -30.54 0.97
N ARG A 226 -4.97 -31.26 0.09
CA ARG A 226 -4.45 -32.59 0.42
C ARG A 226 -3.42 -32.48 1.55
N GLY A 227 -3.62 -33.27 2.62
CA GLY A 227 -2.76 -33.22 3.80
C GLY A 227 -2.98 -31.97 4.65
N PHE A 228 -4.18 -31.36 4.59
CA PHE A 228 -4.54 -30.23 5.43
C PHE A 228 -4.42 -30.60 6.91
N ASP A 229 -3.58 -29.85 7.63
CA ASP A 229 -3.46 -29.87 9.07
C ASP A 229 -3.13 -28.46 9.54
N ALA A 230 -4.02 -27.87 10.35
CA ALA A 230 -3.94 -26.46 10.71
C ALA A 230 -2.69 -26.14 11.54
N ASP A 231 -2.29 -27.02 12.46
CA ASP A 231 -1.12 -26.81 13.31
C ASP A 231 0.18 -26.94 12.50
N THR A 232 0.28 -27.94 11.61
CA THR A 232 1.41 -28.12 10.69
C THR A 232 1.59 -26.91 9.77
N ILE A 233 0.49 -26.33 9.26
CA ILE A 233 0.53 -25.11 8.45
C ILE A 233 1.11 -23.96 9.28
N VAL A 234 0.63 -23.76 10.52
CA VAL A 234 1.17 -22.70 11.42
C VAL A 234 2.66 -22.91 11.66
N GLU A 235 3.08 -24.13 11.98
CA GLU A 235 4.48 -24.47 12.21
C GLU A 235 5.34 -24.17 10.97
N ARG A 236 4.88 -24.54 9.78
CA ARG A 236 5.62 -24.26 8.54
C ARG A 236 5.74 -22.78 8.26
N LEU A 237 4.66 -22.01 8.41
CA LEU A 237 4.71 -20.56 8.21
C LEU A 237 5.66 -19.88 9.19
N ARG A 238 5.71 -20.33 10.44
CA ARG A 238 6.68 -19.83 11.41
C ARG A 238 8.11 -20.16 11.02
N ALA A 239 8.36 -21.37 10.53
CA ALA A 239 9.68 -21.75 10.03
C ALA A 239 10.10 -20.85 8.86
N LEU A 240 9.21 -20.61 7.89
CA LEU A 240 9.49 -19.71 6.76
C LEU A 240 9.78 -18.26 7.22
N ARG A 241 9.04 -17.74 8.20
CA ARG A 241 9.34 -16.43 8.80
C ARG A 241 10.69 -16.41 9.49
N HIS A 242 11.03 -17.49 10.20
CA HIS A 242 12.32 -17.63 10.87
C HIS A 242 13.48 -17.68 9.86
N ASP A 243 13.26 -18.30 8.71
CA ASP A 243 14.21 -18.39 7.59
C ASP A 243 14.29 -17.07 6.77
N GLY A 244 13.57 -16.01 7.18
CA GLY A 244 13.63 -14.68 6.58
C GLY A 244 12.65 -14.43 5.42
N THR A 245 11.71 -15.36 5.16
CA THR A 245 10.68 -15.16 4.14
C THR A 245 9.58 -14.22 4.65
N ASP A 246 9.26 -13.18 3.88
CA ASP A 246 8.15 -12.26 4.18
C ASP A 246 6.81 -12.94 3.87
N VAL A 247 6.30 -13.74 4.82
CA VAL A 247 5.04 -14.49 4.69
C VAL A 247 3.96 -14.01 5.64
N GLN A 248 2.78 -13.68 5.08
CA GLN A 248 1.58 -13.30 5.82
C GLN A 248 0.44 -14.29 5.60
N MET A 249 -0.46 -14.39 6.58
CA MET A 249 -1.68 -15.18 6.54
C MET A 249 -2.89 -14.26 6.61
N LEU A 250 -3.71 -14.33 5.57
CA LEU A 250 -5.06 -13.79 5.49
C LEU A 250 -6.08 -14.89 5.80
N PHE A 251 -6.91 -14.67 6.80
CA PHE A 251 -8.04 -15.52 7.16
C PHE A 251 -9.36 -14.82 6.87
N LEU A 252 -10.17 -15.43 6.00
CA LEU A 252 -11.53 -14.96 5.70
C LEU A 252 -12.54 -15.66 6.60
N ASP A 253 -13.23 -14.90 7.43
CA ASP A 253 -14.29 -15.38 8.32
C ASP A 253 -15.66 -14.91 7.84
N CYS A 254 -16.70 -15.56 8.33
CA CYS A 254 -18.09 -15.22 8.09
C CYS A 254 -18.96 -15.93 9.13
N THR A 255 -20.06 -15.33 9.56
CA THR A 255 -20.98 -15.96 10.52
C THR A 255 -21.58 -17.26 9.97
N GLY A 256 -21.87 -18.21 10.86
CA GLY A 256 -22.44 -19.50 10.45
C GLY A 256 -23.82 -19.41 9.76
N GLY A 257 -24.63 -18.43 10.17
CA GLY A 257 -25.93 -18.16 9.53
C GLY A 257 -25.77 -17.70 8.08
N GLU A 258 -24.87 -16.75 7.84
CA GLU A 258 -24.60 -16.24 6.49
C GLU A 258 -23.92 -17.28 5.60
N LEU A 259 -22.97 -18.05 6.11
CA LEU A 259 -22.37 -19.18 5.37
C LEU A 259 -23.44 -20.20 4.95
N THR A 260 -24.36 -20.55 5.84
CA THR A 260 -25.47 -21.46 5.54
C THR A 260 -26.34 -20.93 4.40
N LYS A 261 -26.63 -19.63 4.40
CA LYS A 261 -27.38 -18.95 3.34
C LYS A 261 -26.63 -19.02 1.99
N ARG A 262 -25.33 -18.70 1.96
CA ARG A 262 -24.50 -18.76 0.74
C ARG A 262 -24.41 -20.17 0.13
N PHE A 263 -24.31 -21.20 0.96
CA PHE A 263 -24.34 -22.59 0.48
C PHE A 263 -25.71 -22.97 -0.12
N SER A 264 -26.80 -22.48 0.48
CA SER A 264 -28.15 -22.67 -0.05
C SER A 264 -28.33 -21.99 -1.42
N GLU A 265 -27.88 -20.74 -1.55
CA GLU A 265 -27.96 -19.95 -2.80
C GLU A 265 -27.16 -20.58 -3.94
N THR A 266 -25.94 -21.01 -3.65
CA THR A 266 -25.07 -21.66 -4.66
C THR A 266 -25.44 -23.12 -4.90
N ARG A 267 -26.33 -23.70 -4.08
CA ARG A 267 -26.72 -25.12 -4.08
C ARG A 267 -25.53 -26.08 -4.00
N ARG A 268 -24.39 -25.62 -3.47
CA ARG A 268 -23.18 -26.44 -3.29
C ARG A 268 -23.26 -27.16 -1.97
N ARG A 269 -22.73 -28.39 -1.92
CA ARG A 269 -22.55 -29.12 -0.66
C ARG A 269 -21.34 -28.60 0.07
N HIS A 270 -21.42 -28.57 1.40
CA HIS A 270 -20.27 -28.23 2.24
C HIS A 270 -19.26 -29.39 2.22
N PRO A 271 -17.95 -29.14 2.05
CA PRO A 271 -16.94 -30.20 1.90
C PRO A 271 -16.87 -31.19 3.06
N LEU A 272 -17.02 -30.70 4.29
CA LEU A 272 -17.05 -31.52 5.52
C LEU A 272 -18.44 -32.03 5.93
N ALA A 273 -19.45 -31.85 5.08
CA ALA A 273 -20.84 -32.26 5.35
C ALA A 273 -21.53 -32.72 4.06
N LEU A 274 -21.00 -33.78 3.44
CA LEU A 274 -21.56 -34.35 2.20
C LEU A 274 -22.87 -35.12 2.42
N ASP A 275 -23.07 -35.60 3.65
CA ASP A 275 -24.12 -36.51 4.11
C ASP A 275 -25.04 -35.89 5.18
N ARG A 276 -24.84 -34.62 5.52
CA ARG A 276 -25.51 -33.92 6.61
C ARG A 276 -25.73 -32.43 6.27
N PRO A 277 -26.49 -31.67 7.08
CA PRO A 277 -26.68 -30.23 6.84
C PRO A 277 -25.38 -29.44 6.79
N ALA A 278 -25.34 -28.38 5.97
CA ALA A 278 -24.16 -27.51 5.85
C ALA A 278 -23.73 -26.88 7.18
N ALA A 279 -24.68 -26.61 8.08
CA ALA A 279 -24.42 -26.07 9.42
C ALA A 279 -23.44 -26.93 10.24
N ASP A 280 -23.59 -28.26 10.18
CA ASP A 280 -22.69 -29.19 10.88
C ASP A 280 -21.28 -29.16 10.28
N GLY A 281 -21.19 -29.03 8.95
CA GLY A 281 -19.93 -28.88 8.23
C GLY A 281 -19.21 -27.58 8.63
N ILE A 282 -19.96 -26.48 8.71
CA ILE A 282 -19.45 -25.17 9.11
C ILE A 282 -18.92 -25.20 10.55
N ALA A 283 -19.64 -25.84 11.48
CA ALA A 283 -19.19 -25.95 12.87
C ALA A 283 -17.87 -26.74 12.98
N ARG A 284 -17.79 -27.89 12.32
CA ARG A 284 -16.57 -28.72 12.28
C ARG A 284 -15.41 -28.01 11.61
N GLU A 285 -15.67 -27.30 10.52
CA GLU A 285 -14.64 -26.52 9.83
C GLU A 285 -14.12 -25.39 10.73
N ARG A 286 -14.98 -24.75 11.51
CA ARG A 286 -14.58 -23.68 12.43
C ARG A 286 -13.66 -24.18 13.54
N GLU A 287 -13.92 -25.36 14.08
CA GLU A 287 -13.03 -26.01 15.05
C GLU A 287 -11.67 -26.35 14.41
N MET A 288 -11.70 -26.95 13.22
CA MET A 288 -10.51 -27.33 12.45
C MET A 288 -9.65 -26.13 12.06
N LEU A 289 -10.26 -25.02 11.67
CA LEU A 289 -9.59 -23.79 11.24
C LEU A 289 -9.23 -22.86 12.42
N ALA A 290 -9.64 -23.18 13.65
CA ALA A 290 -9.39 -22.34 14.82
C ALA A 290 -7.89 -22.03 15.04
N PRO A 291 -6.93 -22.96 14.84
CA PRO A 291 -5.51 -22.62 14.90
C PRO A 291 -5.11 -21.58 13.86
N LEU A 292 -5.50 -21.75 12.60
CA LEU A 292 -5.20 -20.78 11.54
C LEU A 292 -5.78 -19.41 11.86
N ARG A 293 -7.04 -19.34 12.30
CA ARG A 293 -7.67 -18.07 12.69
C ARG A 293 -6.95 -17.38 13.85
N ARG A 294 -6.45 -18.14 14.83
CA ARG A 294 -5.69 -17.59 15.97
C ARG A 294 -4.35 -17.00 15.56
N TRP A 295 -3.71 -17.56 14.53
CA TRP A 295 -2.37 -17.20 14.06
C TRP A 295 -2.37 -16.33 12.80
N ALA A 296 -3.55 -15.96 12.30
CA ALA A 296 -3.68 -15.10 11.13
C ALA A 296 -3.24 -13.68 11.44
N ASP A 297 -2.42 -13.09 10.57
CA ASP A 297 -2.00 -11.69 10.69
C ASP A 297 -3.14 -10.75 10.31
N VAL A 298 -3.99 -11.18 9.38
CA VAL A 298 -5.17 -10.44 8.95
C VAL A 298 -6.39 -11.34 9.01
N VAL A 299 -7.42 -10.92 9.73
CA VAL A 299 -8.75 -11.53 9.70
C VAL A 299 -9.72 -10.55 9.06
N ILE A 300 -10.40 -10.97 7.98
CA ILE A 300 -11.48 -10.20 7.36
C ILE A 300 -12.79 -10.93 7.61
N ASP A 301 -13.71 -10.29 8.34
CA ASP A 301 -15.08 -10.75 8.45
C ASP A 301 -15.86 -10.32 7.20
N THR A 302 -16.36 -11.29 6.46
CA THR A 302 -17.08 -11.09 5.19
C THR A 302 -18.59 -11.18 5.35
N THR A 303 -19.12 -11.23 6.58
CA THR A 303 -20.54 -11.42 6.87
C THR A 303 -21.41 -10.41 6.13
N ASP A 304 -21.07 -9.12 6.21
CA ASP A 304 -21.82 -8.05 5.57
C ASP A 304 -21.23 -7.62 4.22
N TYR A 305 -20.28 -8.40 3.68
CA TYR A 305 -19.59 -8.05 2.44
C TYR A 305 -20.28 -8.67 1.24
N GLU A 306 -20.64 -7.81 0.29
CA GLU A 306 -20.81 -8.19 -1.10
C GLU A 306 -19.44 -8.30 -1.79
N THR A 307 -19.41 -8.93 -2.96
CA THR A 307 -18.17 -9.16 -3.73
C THR A 307 -17.32 -7.89 -3.92
N PRO A 308 -17.89 -6.71 -4.30
CA PRO A 308 -17.12 -5.48 -4.41
C PRO A 308 -16.54 -4.99 -3.07
N GLY A 309 -17.29 -5.17 -1.97
CA GLY A 309 -16.84 -4.79 -0.63
C GLY A 309 -15.60 -5.58 -0.18
N LEU A 310 -15.60 -6.90 -0.42
CA LEU A 310 -14.43 -7.74 -0.15
C LEU A 310 -13.23 -7.33 -1.01
N ARG A 311 -13.44 -7.06 -2.31
CA ARG A 311 -12.37 -6.58 -3.21
C ARG A 311 -11.74 -5.29 -2.71
N ARG A 312 -12.56 -4.34 -2.25
CA ARG A 312 -12.10 -3.08 -1.68
C ARG A 312 -11.31 -3.28 -0.39
N ALA A 313 -11.81 -4.09 0.54
CA ALA A 313 -11.10 -4.39 1.78
C ALA A 313 -9.73 -5.04 1.54
N LEU A 314 -9.62 -5.87 0.50
CA LEU A 314 -8.35 -6.46 0.08
C LEU A 314 -7.44 -5.42 -0.59
N ALA A 315 -7.98 -4.54 -1.44
CA ALA A 315 -7.21 -3.48 -2.09
C ALA A 315 -6.64 -2.48 -1.07
N ASP A 316 -7.45 -2.09 -0.07
CA ASP A 316 -7.01 -1.16 0.98
C ASP A 316 -5.87 -1.75 1.84
N ARG A 317 -5.79 -3.09 1.94
CA ARG A 317 -4.82 -3.79 2.80
C ARG A 317 -3.58 -4.31 2.05
N PHE A 318 -3.79 -4.85 0.85
CA PHE A 318 -2.78 -5.57 0.07
C PHE A 318 -2.50 -4.90 -1.29
N GLY A 319 -3.24 -3.85 -1.65
CA GLY A 319 -2.95 -3.05 -2.82
C GLY A 319 -1.62 -2.32 -2.68
N ARG A 320 -0.89 -2.17 -3.78
CA ARG A 320 0.36 -1.40 -3.79
C ARG A 320 0.01 0.10 -3.76
N PRO A 321 0.74 0.95 -3.03
CA PRO A 321 0.73 2.39 -3.29
C PRO A 321 1.12 2.62 -4.76
N GLY A 322 0.21 3.16 -5.56
CA GLY A 322 0.39 3.33 -7.02
C GLY A 322 -0.10 2.17 -7.89
N VAL A 323 -0.55 1.04 -7.33
CA VAL A 323 -1.27 -0.03 -8.08
C VAL A 323 -2.72 -0.08 -7.64
N GLN A 324 -3.39 1.06 -7.80
CA GLN A 324 -4.69 1.06 -8.43
C GLN A 324 -4.46 1.62 -9.83
N ALA A 325 -4.01 0.77 -10.76
CA ALA A 325 -3.77 1.20 -12.14
C ALA A 325 -5.14 1.31 -12.84
N LEU A 326 -5.92 2.33 -12.45
CA LEU A 326 -6.95 2.88 -13.32
C LEU A 326 -6.24 3.16 -14.65
N THR A 327 -6.47 2.29 -15.63
CA THR A 327 -5.85 2.46 -16.94
C THR A 327 -6.59 3.58 -17.63
N LEU A 328 -5.94 4.74 -17.69
CA LEU A 328 -6.51 5.97 -18.23
C LEU A 328 -6.19 6.07 -19.72
N THR A 329 -7.23 6.15 -20.54
CA THR A 329 -7.12 6.41 -21.98
C THR A 329 -7.68 7.77 -22.30
N ILE A 330 -6.87 8.63 -22.91
CA ILE A 330 -7.32 9.90 -23.48
C ILE A 330 -7.48 9.73 -24.99
N MET A 331 -8.71 9.83 -25.49
CA MET A 331 -9.04 9.60 -26.89
C MET A 331 -9.41 10.89 -27.62
N SER A 332 -8.98 11.07 -28.86
CA SER A 332 -9.57 12.05 -29.77
C SER A 332 -10.45 11.38 -30.83
N PHE A 333 -11.59 11.99 -31.15
CA PHE A 333 -12.47 11.51 -32.20
C PHE A 333 -13.21 12.64 -32.94
N GLY A 334 -13.94 12.26 -33.98
CA GLY A 334 -14.75 13.07 -34.87
C GLY A 334 -16.22 12.68 -34.79
N PHE A 335 -17.09 13.64 -34.47
CA PHE A 335 -18.55 13.43 -34.39
C PHE A 335 -19.16 12.94 -35.70
N ALA A 336 -18.57 13.28 -36.85
CA ALA A 336 -19.03 12.78 -38.15
C ALA A 336 -18.97 11.24 -38.27
N ARG A 337 -18.14 10.58 -37.43
CA ARG A 337 -17.99 9.12 -37.37
C ARG A 337 -18.66 8.50 -36.14
N GLY A 338 -19.49 9.28 -35.44
CA GLY A 338 -20.20 8.85 -34.23
C GLY A 338 -19.36 8.91 -32.94
N LEU A 339 -20.01 8.68 -31.81
CA LEU A 339 -19.38 8.59 -30.49
C LEU A 339 -18.60 7.27 -30.35
N PRO A 340 -17.42 7.26 -29.69
CA PRO A 340 -16.75 6.02 -29.33
C PRO A 340 -17.63 5.20 -28.37
N ARG A 341 -17.71 3.89 -28.58
CA ARG A 341 -18.58 2.99 -27.78
C ARG A 341 -18.05 2.72 -26.39
N ASP A 342 -16.75 2.89 -26.24
CA ASP A 342 -15.91 2.64 -25.08
C ASP A 342 -15.60 3.92 -24.29
N ALA A 343 -16.15 5.08 -24.68
CA ALA A 343 -15.97 6.33 -23.96
C ALA A 343 -16.86 6.40 -22.72
N ASP A 344 -16.25 6.65 -21.56
CA ASP A 344 -16.95 6.89 -20.30
C ASP A 344 -17.31 8.36 -20.13
N LEU A 345 -16.39 9.26 -20.50
CA LEU A 345 -16.56 10.70 -20.47
C LEU A 345 -16.33 11.27 -21.87
N VAL A 346 -17.20 12.18 -22.31
CA VAL A 346 -17.11 12.79 -23.64
C VAL A 346 -17.19 14.31 -23.53
N PHE A 347 -16.21 15.00 -24.12
CA PHE A 347 -16.14 16.46 -24.17
C PHE A 347 -16.15 16.97 -25.62
N ASP A 348 -17.05 17.90 -25.93
CA ASP A 348 -17.22 18.46 -27.29
C ASP A 348 -16.39 19.73 -27.49
N MET A 349 -15.38 19.66 -28.37
CA MET A 349 -14.44 20.73 -28.70
C MET A 349 -14.82 21.51 -29.97
N ARG A 350 -16.04 21.33 -30.52
CA ARG A 350 -16.46 21.99 -31.77
C ARG A 350 -16.64 23.51 -31.64
N PHE A 351 -16.75 24.02 -30.41
CA PHE A 351 -16.88 25.46 -30.15
C PHE A 351 -15.57 26.24 -30.36
N LEU A 352 -14.42 25.57 -30.32
CA LEU A 352 -13.12 26.20 -30.56
C LEU A 352 -12.93 26.58 -32.03
N ALA A 353 -12.11 27.61 -32.26
CA ALA A 353 -11.70 28.12 -33.57
C ALA A 353 -11.27 26.97 -34.48
N ASN A 354 -11.86 26.92 -35.68
CA ASN A 354 -11.72 25.77 -36.57
C ASN A 354 -10.53 25.94 -37.53
N PRO A 355 -9.43 25.17 -37.39
CA PRO A 355 -8.24 25.33 -38.23
C PRO A 355 -8.47 24.91 -39.69
N HIS A 356 -9.57 24.20 -39.98
CA HIS A 356 -9.89 23.75 -41.33
C HIS A 356 -10.09 24.89 -42.34
N TRP A 357 -10.49 26.08 -41.86
CA TRP A 357 -10.72 27.24 -42.73
C TRP A 357 -9.43 27.97 -43.12
N GLU A 358 -8.33 27.71 -42.41
CA GLU A 358 -7.02 28.23 -42.73
C GLU A 358 -6.32 27.29 -43.73
N PRO A 359 -6.06 27.71 -44.99
CA PRO A 359 -5.52 26.84 -46.02
C PRO A 359 -4.19 26.18 -45.63
N ALA A 360 -3.35 26.89 -44.87
CA ALA A 360 -2.07 26.41 -44.38
C ALA A 360 -2.19 25.35 -43.28
N LEU A 361 -3.26 25.39 -42.46
CA LEU A 361 -3.47 24.47 -41.33
C LEU A 361 -4.34 23.27 -41.72
N ARG A 362 -5.17 23.40 -42.76
CA ARG A 362 -6.05 22.34 -43.25
C ARG A 362 -5.36 20.98 -43.47
N PRO A 363 -4.17 20.88 -44.10
CA PRO A 363 -3.50 19.60 -44.29
C PRO A 363 -2.78 19.08 -43.03
N LEU A 364 -2.64 19.89 -41.99
CA LEU A 364 -1.97 19.49 -40.74
C LEU A 364 -2.93 18.74 -39.81
N THR A 365 -2.43 18.35 -38.65
CA THR A 365 -3.15 17.66 -37.57
C THR A 365 -2.96 18.42 -36.25
N GLY A 366 -3.73 18.07 -35.23
CA GLY A 366 -3.56 18.65 -33.88
C GLY A 366 -2.24 18.31 -33.19
N GLU A 367 -1.39 17.49 -33.80
CA GLU A 367 -0.04 17.23 -33.32
C GLU A 367 0.97 18.27 -33.81
N ASP A 368 0.64 18.95 -34.90
CA ASP A 368 1.50 19.96 -35.49
C ASP A 368 1.41 21.25 -34.68
N LYS A 369 2.57 21.80 -34.32
CA LYS A 369 2.68 23.02 -33.50
C LYS A 369 1.82 24.17 -34.04
N ALA A 370 1.80 24.37 -35.36
CA ALA A 370 1.03 25.44 -35.99
C ALA A 370 -0.49 25.32 -35.77
N VAL A 371 -1.02 24.10 -35.71
CA VAL A 371 -2.44 23.86 -35.38
C VAL A 371 -2.67 24.06 -33.89
N GLY A 372 -1.76 23.58 -33.05
CA GLY A 372 -1.81 23.78 -31.61
C GLY A 372 -1.82 25.27 -31.22
N ASP A 373 -0.88 26.05 -31.76
CA ASP A 373 -0.78 27.50 -31.54
C ASP A 373 -2.09 28.22 -31.96
N TYR A 374 -2.68 27.83 -33.09
CA TYR A 374 -3.94 28.40 -33.56
C TYR A 374 -5.12 28.08 -32.63
N VAL A 375 -5.22 26.84 -32.15
CA VAL A 375 -6.28 26.42 -31.22
C VAL A 375 -6.11 27.08 -29.85
N ALA A 376 -4.87 27.16 -29.35
CA ALA A 376 -4.55 27.79 -28.07
C ALA A 376 -4.75 29.31 -28.06
N ALA A 377 -4.67 29.96 -29.23
CA ALA A 377 -4.95 31.39 -29.37
C ALA A 377 -6.45 31.75 -29.24
N ASP A 378 -7.36 30.77 -29.27
CA ASP A 378 -8.77 30.99 -29.03
C ASP A 378 -9.00 31.40 -27.56
N PRO A 379 -9.61 32.58 -27.27
CA PRO A 379 -9.89 33.02 -25.90
C PRO A 379 -10.74 32.04 -25.07
N ALA A 380 -11.51 31.17 -25.72
CA ALA A 380 -12.33 30.16 -25.05
C ALA A 380 -11.57 28.87 -24.72
N PHE A 381 -10.36 28.66 -25.25
CA PHE A 381 -9.59 27.43 -25.04
C PHE A 381 -9.15 27.26 -23.58
N GLU A 382 -8.31 28.16 -23.08
CA GLU A 382 -7.70 28.04 -21.75
C GLU A 382 -8.74 27.90 -20.62
N PRO A 383 -9.81 28.74 -20.56
CA PRO A 383 -10.79 28.63 -19.48
C PRO A 383 -11.61 27.34 -19.51
N ALA A 384 -11.87 26.79 -20.71
CA ALA A 384 -12.58 25.53 -20.85
C ALA A 384 -11.66 24.34 -20.54
N PHE A 385 -10.41 24.38 -21.00
CA PHE A 385 -9.42 23.35 -20.78
C PHE A 385 -9.15 23.15 -19.27
N GLU A 386 -8.86 24.22 -18.53
CA GLU A 386 -8.57 24.11 -17.09
C GLU A 386 -9.78 23.59 -16.30
N ARG A 387 -11.01 24.02 -16.63
CA ARG A 387 -12.21 23.49 -15.96
C ARG A 387 -12.42 22.00 -16.20
N ILE A 388 -12.08 21.51 -17.40
CA ILE A 388 -12.15 20.09 -17.71
C ILE A 388 -11.03 19.34 -16.96
N ALA A 389 -9.82 19.88 -16.94
CA ALA A 389 -8.69 19.30 -16.22
C ALA A 389 -9.00 19.16 -14.72
N ASP A 390 -9.49 20.23 -14.08
CA ASP A 390 -9.89 20.24 -12.67
C ASP A 390 -11.00 19.23 -12.37
N LEU A 391 -11.98 19.12 -13.27
CA LEU A 391 -13.03 18.10 -13.15
C LEU A 391 -12.43 16.70 -13.20
N LEU A 392 -11.55 16.41 -14.16
CA LEU A 392 -10.92 15.10 -14.28
C LEU A 392 -10.08 14.77 -13.04
N LEU A 393 -9.25 15.71 -12.57
CA LEU A 393 -8.46 15.54 -11.34
C LEU A 393 -9.31 15.31 -10.10
N THR A 394 -10.53 15.88 -10.06
CA THR A 394 -11.50 15.62 -8.99
C THR A 394 -12.11 14.22 -9.09
N LEU A 395 -12.38 13.74 -10.31
CA LEU A 395 -13.07 12.46 -10.55
C LEU A 395 -12.13 11.24 -10.45
N LEU A 396 -10.88 11.36 -10.91
CA LEU A 396 -9.92 10.25 -11.01
C LEU A 396 -9.71 9.49 -9.68
N PRO A 397 -9.52 10.15 -8.51
CA PRO A 397 -9.46 9.44 -7.22
C PRO A 397 -10.76 8.69 -6.88
N GLY A 398 -11.91 9.24 -7.28
CA GLY A 398 -13.22 8.62 -7.08
C GLY A 398 -13.35 7.31 -7.86
N TYR A 399 -12.97 7.32 -9.14
CA TYR A 399 -12.96 6.12 -9.97
C TYR A 399 -11.98 5.06 -9.46
N GLY A 400 -10.80 5.47 -8.99
CA GLY A 400 -9.85 4.55 -8.34
C GLY A 400 -10.46 3.87 -7.11
N ARG A 401 -11.10 4.66 -6.22
CA ARG A 401 -11.78 4.15 -5.02
C ARG A 401 -12.96 3.22 -5.32
N GLU A 402 -13.68 3.44 -6.42
CA GLU A 402 -14.76 2.57 -6.86
C GLU A 402 -14.25 1.24 -7.43
N GLY A 403 -12.95 1.15 -7.74
CA GLY A 403 -12.33 -0.02 -8.34
C GLY A 403 -12.54 -0.11 -9.85
N LYS A 404 -12.74 1.02 -10.53
CA LYS A 404 -12.85 1.06 -11.98
C LYS A 404 -11.49 0.73 -12.61
N ALA A 405 -11.44 -0.32 -13.43
CA ALA A 405 -10.19 -0.80 -14.02
C ALA A 405 -9.71 0.04 -15.23
N TYR A 406 -10.66 0.50 -16.05
CA TYR A 406 -10.39 1.29 -17.27
C TYR A 406 -11.26 2.54 -17.27
N LEU A 407 -10.67 3.68 -17.62
CA LEU A 407 -11.41 4.92 -17.85
C LEU A 407 -10.99 5.54 -19.18
N THR A 408 -11.96 5.72 -20.06
CA THR A 408 -11.74 6.36 -21.36
C THR A 408 -12.38 7.73 -21.39
N VAL A 409 -11.55 8.76 -21.54
CA VAL A 409 -11.97 10.16 -21.68
C VAL A 409 -11.79 10.60 -23.13
N ALA A 410 -12.88 10.92 -23.81
CA ALA A 410 -12.90 11.21 -25.23
C ALA A 410 -13.16 12.70 -25.53
N PHE A 411 -12.30 13.30 -26.35
CA PHE A 411 -12.46 14.65 -26.87
C PHE A 411 -12.90 14.61 -28.33
N GLY A 412 -14.02 15.27 -28.64
CA GLY A 412 -14.64 15.24 -29.96
C GLY A 412 -14.51 16.56 -30.71
N CYS A 413 -14.17 16.53 -32.00
CA CYS A 413 -14.43 17.66 -32.92
C CYS A 413 -15.22 17.18 -34.13
N THR A 414 -15.43 17.98 -35.17
CA THR A 414 -16.23 17.51 -36.33
C THR A 414 -15.56 16.34 -37.06
N GLY A 415 -14.28 16.48 -37.41
CA GLY A 415 -13.55 15.53 -38.25
C GLY A 415 -12.48 14.70 -37.54
N GLY A 416 -12.25 14.89 -36.25
CA GLY A 416 -11.29 14.09 -35.46
C GLY A 416 -9.80 14.34 -35.75
N ARG A 417 -9.45 15.42 -36.46
CA ARG A 417 -8.09 15.66 -36.97
C ARG A 417 -7.30 16.78 -36.29
N HIS A 418 -7.97 17.88 -35.93
CA HIS A 418 -7.31 19.12 -35.47
C HIS A 418 -7.54 19.37 -33.97
N ARG A 419 -8.67 20.01 -33.64
CA ARG A 419 -9.01 20.46 -32.27
C ARG A 419 -8.99 19.33 -31.25
N SER A 420 -9.68 18.22 -31.51
CA SER A 420 -9.74 17.11 -30.56
C SER A 420 -8.39 16.42 -30.35
N VAL A 421 -7.57 16.30 -31.40
CA VAL A 421 -6.22 15.72 -31.32
C VAL A 421 -5.32 16.57 -30.43
N TYR A 422 -5.34 17.89 -30.64
CA TYR A 422 -4.56 18.84 -29.84
C TYR A 422 -4.98 18.83 -28.36
N VAL A 423 -6.29 18.93 -28.10
CA VAL A 423 -6.84 18.92 -26.73
C VAL A 423 -6.51 17.61 -26.01
N ALA A 424 -6.67 16.46 -26.67
CA ALA A 424 -6.37 15.15 -26.09
C ALA A 424 -4.91 15.04 -25.64
N ARG A 425 -3.95 15.45 -26.50
CA ARG A 425 -2.52 15.43 -26.15
C ARG A 425 -2.18 16.39 -25.01
N THR A 426 -2.75 17.60 -25.06
CA THR A 426 -2.53 18.62 -24.03
C THR A 426 -3.08 18.17 -22.68
N MET A 427 -4.26 17.53 -22.68
CA MET A 427 -4.86 16.96 -21.46
C MET A 427 -4.02 15.82 -20.89
N ALA A 428 -3.54 14.91 -21.73
CA ALA A 428 -2.68 13.81 -21.27
C ALA A 428 -1.39 14.34 -20.60
N ALA A 429 -0.76 15.37 -21.18
CA ALA A 429 0.39 16.02 -20.56
C ALA A 429 0.05 16.71 -19.22
N ARG A 430 -1.11 17.38 -19.14
CA ARG A 430 -1.61 18.02 -17.91
C ARG A 430 -1.84 17.02 -16.79
N LEU A 431 -2.40 15.85 -17.11
CA LEU A 431 -2.66 14.77 -16.14
C LEU A 431 -1.37 14.06 -15.71
N ALA A 432 -0.43 13.83 -16.64
CA ALA A 432 0.88 13.27 -16.32
C ALA A 432 1.65 14.16 -15.31
N ALA A 433 1.60 15.48 -15.49
CA ALA A 433 2.19 16.42 -14.53
C ALA A 433 1.54 16.37 -13.13
N ALA A 434 0.35 15.80 -13.00
CA ALA A 434 -0.35 15.57 -11.74
C ALA A 434 -0.21 14.13 -11.20
N GLY A 435 0.63 13.29 -11.83
CA GLY A 435 0.88 11.91 -11.42
C GLY A 435 -0.07 10.86 -12.00
N TYR A 436 -0.82 11.20 -13.06
CA TYR A 436 -1.69 10.26 -13.78
C TYR A 436 -1.15 9.97 -15.17
N ASP A 437 -0.56 8.78 -15.36
CA ASP A 437 -0.13 8.33 -16.67
C ASP A 437 -1.34 7.91 -17.51
N ALA A 438 -1.40 8.42 -18.75
CA ALA A 438 -2.51 8.19 -19.65
C ALA A 438 -2.03 7.77 -21.05
N THR A 439 -2.67 6.75 -21.61
CA THR A 439 -2.46 6.35 -23.01
C THR A 439 -3.26 7.26 -23.93
N VAL A 440 -2.63 7.84 -24.96
CA VAL A 440 -3.31 8.71 -25.93
C VAL A 440 -3.66 7.93 -27.19
N VAL A 441 -4.93 7.96 -27.60
CA VAL A 441 -5.44 7.27 -28.79
C VAL A 441 -6.15 8.25 -29.72
N HIS A 442 -5.84 8.19 -31.02
CA HIS A 442 -6.49 9.01 -32.04
C HIS A 442 -7.33 8.14 -32.97
N ARG A 443 -8.64 8.05 -32.71
CA ARG A 443 -9.54 7.11 -33.41
C ARG A 443 -9.59 7.32 -34.92
N ASP A 444 -9.59 8.58 -35.35
CA ASP A 444 -9.85 8.93 -36.76
C ASP A 444 -8.56 9.27 -37.54
N ARG A 445 -7.42 8.76 -37.06
CA ARG A 445 -6.10 9.05 -37.61
C ARG A 445 -5.79 8.15 -38.81
N HIS A 446 -5.88 8.75 -40.00
CA HIS A 446 -5.59 8.16 -41.33
C HIS A 446 -6.52 6.99 -41.74
N GLY A 447 -6.84 6.92 -43.03
CA GLY A 447 -7.81 5.95 -43.55
C GLY A 447 -7.23 4.54 -43.64
N ASP A 448 -7.98 3.57 -43.10
CA ASP A 448 -8.08 2.14 -43.43
C ASP A 448 -9.20 1.62 -42.47
N VAL A 449 -10.29 0.94 -42.82
CA VAL A 449 -10.50 -0.16 -43.78
C VAL A 449 -9.38 -1.18 -43.66
N ASP A 450 -9.59 -2.13 -42.73
CA ASP A 450 -8.81 -3.37 -42.52
C ASP A 450 -7.33 -3.22 -42.12
N SER A 451 -7.01 -3.53 -40.85
CA SER A 451 -6.08 -4.61 -40.47
C SER A 451 -5.60 -4.52 -39.02
N ASP A 452 -5.51 -5.70 -38.40
CA ASP A 452 -4.84 -5.97 -37.13
C ASP A 452 -3.37 -5.49 -37.11
N ALA A 453 -2.89 -5.23 -35.89
CA ALA A 453 -1.49 -5.14 -35.45
C ALA A 453 -0.71 -3.85 -35.78
N ALA A 454 -0.54 -3.00 -34.76
CA ALA A 454 0.76 -2.44 -34.36
C ALA A 454 0.61 -1.61 -33.07
N LEU A 455 0.92 -2.23 -31.93
CA LEU A 455 1.23 -1.52 -30.68
C LEU A 455 2.61 -0.87 -30.84
N VAL A 456 2.66 0.46 -30.84
CA VAL A 456 3.91 1.21 -30.62
C VAL A 456 3.85 1.72 -29.19
N GLN A 457 4.70 1.14 -28.35
CA GLN A 457 5.00 1.61 -27.00
C GLN A 457 5.77 2.93 -27.07
N VAL A 458 5.41 3.86 -26.19
CA VAL A 458 6.32 4.88 -25.63
C VAL A 458 6.30 4.69 -24.12
#